data_AF-A0A950Q961-F1
#
_entry.id   AF-A0A950Q961-F1
#
_cell.length_a   1.000
_cell.length_b   1.000
_cell.length_c   1.000
_cell.angle_alpha   90.00
_cell.angle_beta   90.00
_cell.angle_gamma   90.00
#
_symmetry.space_group_name_H-M   'P 1'
#
loop_
_entity.id
_entity.type
_entity.pdbx_description
1 polymer ?
#
loop_
_entity_poly.entity_id
_entity_poly.type
_entity_poly.pdbx_seq_one_letter_code
_entity_poly.pdbx_strand_id
1 'polypeptide(L)'
;LDIEDAVAKLPVPTSRLRVLSPFDPVLRDRTRAERIFGFDYTIEIFVPGPKRKYGYYVFPLLEGDRFVGRIDMKAERAKDALAIKALWMEKRLTLSKARRGKLERELARQAKLGQVRDIIFPASALKTG
;
A
#
# COMPACT_ATOMS: atom_id res chain seq x y z
N LEU A 1 -26.53 -16.29 11.46
CA LEU A 1 -25.15 -15.90 11.81
C LEU A 1 -25.25 -14.61 12.59
N ASP A 2 -24.97 -14.66 13.89
CA ASP A 2 -24.89 -13.45 14.70
C ASP A 2 -23.57 -12.75 14.37
N ILE A 3 -23.67 -11.60 13.71
CA ILE A 3 -22.51 -10.84 13.24
C ILE A 3 -21.77 -10.21 14.42
N GLU A 4 -22.48 -9.81 15.47
CA GLU A 4 -21.91 -9.14 16.64
C GLU A 4 -21.01 -10.12 17.40
N ASP A 5 -21.53 -11.32 17.60
CA ASP A 5 -20.83 -12.43 18.23
C ASP A 5 -19.59 -12.88 17.42
N ALA A 6 -19.68 -12.85 16.09
CA ALA A 6 -18.57 -13.14 15.20
C ALA A 6 -17.48 -12.06 15.25
N VAL A 7 -17.88 -10.78 15.27
CA VAL A 7 -16.95 -9.65 15.37
C VAL A 7 -16.22 -9.65 16.72
N ALA A 8 -16.92 -9.95 17.82
CA ALA A 8 -16.33 -10.01 19.16
C ALA A 8 -15.24 -11.08 19.31
N LYS A 9 -15.27 -12.12 18.46
CA LYS A 9 -14.30 -13.24 18.47
C LYS A 9 -13.14 -13.04 17.51
N LEU A 10 -13.10 -11.92 16.76
CA LEU A 10 -12.00 -11.66 15.83
C LEU A 10 -10.68 -11.40 16.58
N PRO A 11 -9.54 -11.91 16.06
CA PRO A 11 -8.25 -11.65 16.66
C PRO A 11 -7.87 -10.16 16.50
N VAL A 12 -7.08 -9.66 17.44
CA VAL A 12 -6.50 -8.32 17.35
C VAL A 12 -5.64 -8.21 16.08
N PRO A 13 -5.75 -7.09 15.32
CA PRO A 13 -4.91 -6.87 14.15
C PRO A 13 -3.42 -7.00 14.45
N THR A 14 -2.71 -7.78 13.65
CA THR A 14 -1.25 -7.91 13.75
C THR A 14 -0.56 -6.58 13.42
N SER A 15 0.65 -6.35 13.92
CA SER A 15 1.44 -5.16 13.56
C SER A 15 2.08 -5.20 12.16
N ARG A 16 1.68 -6.15 11.30
CA ARG A 16 2.25 -6.36 9.96
C ARG A 16 1.79 -5.29 8.99
N LEU A 17 2.73 -4.81 8.17
CA LEU A 17 2.45 -3.99 7.00
C LEU A 17 2.20 -4.90 5.78
N ARG A 18 1.12 -4.62 5.06
CA ARG A 18 0.65 -5.33 3.87
C ARG A 18 0.46 -4.35 2.72
N VAL A 19 0.85 -4.76 1.52
CA VAL A 19 0.44 -4.10 0.29
C VAL A 19 -0.92 -4.70 -0.09
N LEU A 20 -1.93 -3.84 -0.27
CA LEU A 20 -3.22 -4.27 -0.81
C LEU A 20 -3.28 -4.03 -2.31
N SER A 21 -3.96 -4.93 -3.02
CA SER A 21 -4.32 -4.70 -4.41
C SER A 21 -5.18 -3.42 -4.51
N PRO A 22 -4.99 -2.58 -5.53
CA PRO A 22 -5.92 -1.49 -5.84
C PRO A 22 -7.38 -1.93 -6.01
N PHE A 23 -7.59 -3.22 -6.26
CA PHE A 23 -8.88 -3.86 -6.47
C PHE A 23 -9.36 -4.66 -5.26
N ASP A 24 -8.73 -4.49 -4.09
CA ASP A 24 -9.16 -5.15 -2.87
C ASP A 24 -10.62 -4.76 -2.52
N PRO A 25 -11.49 -5.69 -2.10
CA PRO A 25 -12.88 -5.40 -1.74
C PRO A 25 -13.05 -4.29 -0.69
N VAL A 26 -12.04 -4.07 0.18
CA VAL A 26 -12.08 -2.99 1.16
C VAL A 26 -12.09 -1.59 0.50
N LEU A 27 -11.52 -1.47 -0.70
CA LEU A 27 -11.36 -0.22 -1.45
C LEU A 27 -12.44 0.01 -2.51
N ARG A 28 -13.29 -0.99 -2.78
CA ARG A 28 -14.28 -0.94 -3.87
C ARG A 28 -15.32 0.16 -3.67
N ASP A 29 -15.70 0.41 -2.43
CA ASP A 29 -16.60 1.50 -2.04
C ASP A 29 -15.76 2.61 -1.37
N ARG A 30 -15.58 3.71 -2.11
CA ARG A 30 -14.73 4.84 -1.68
C ARG A 30 -15.31 5.56 -0.48
N THR A 31 -16.63 5.80 -0.47
CA THR A 31 -17.32 6.45 0.65
C THR A 31 -17.19 5.62 1.91
N ARG A 32 -17.29 4.29 1.80
CA ARG A 32 -17.08 3.38 2.93
C ARG A 32 -15.62 3.36 3.38
N ALA A 33 -14.66 3.31 2.46
CA ALA A 33 -13.23 3.33 2.78
C ALA A 33 -12.85 4.63 3.51
N GLU A 34 -13.35 5.77 3.03
CA GLU A 34 -13.16 7.07 3.69
C GLU A 34 -13.84 7.11 5.06
N ARG A 35 -15.11 6.68 5.17
CA ARG A 35 -15.84 6.71 6.44
C ARG A 35 -15.24 5.82 7.53
N ILE A 36 -14.80 4.61 7.18
CA ILE A 36 -14.29 3.63 8.14
C ILE A 36 -12.81 3.86 8.45
N PHE A 37 -12.00 4.16 7.43
CA PHE A 37 -10.54 4.20 7.57
C PHE A 37 -9.93 5.59 7.42
N GLY A 38 -10.72 6.61 7.05
CA GLY A 38 -10.19 7.93 6.70
C GLY A 38 -9.31 7.92 5.45
N PHE A 39 -9.51 6.96 4.55
CA PHE A 39 -8.63 6.71 3.41
C PHE A 39 -9.30 7.08 2.08
N ASP A 40 -9.06 8.30 1.60
CA ASP A 40 -9.42 8.72 0.25
C ASP A 40 -8.43 8.10 -0.76
N TYR A 41 -8.95 7.20 -1.58
CA TYR A 41 -8.17 6.46 -2.56
C TYR A 41 -8.96 6.20 -3.83
N THR A 42 -8.29 6.46 -4.95
CA THR A 42 -8.76 6.15 -6.29
C THR A 42 -7.57 5.64 -7.10
N ILE A 43 -7.73 4.48 -7.73
CA ILE A 43 -6.74 4.00 -8.71
C ILE A 43 -6.77 4.88 -9.96
N GLU A 44 -5.60 5.32 -10.42
CA GLU A 44 -5.47 6.32 -11.49
C GLU A 44 -4.99 5.73 -12.83
N ILE A 45 -5.16 4.41 -13.02
CA ILE A 45 -4.73 3.71 -14.26
C ILE A 45 -5.36 4.30 -15.54
N PHE A 46 -6.58 4.85 -15.43
CA PHE A 46 -7.29 5.47 -16.54
C PHE A 46 -7.13 6.98 -16.62
N VAL A 47 -6.47 7.60 -15.62
CA VAL A 47 -6.21 9.03 -15.59
C VAL A 47 -4.98 9.29 -16.48
N PRO A 48 -5.03 10.28 -17.40
CA PRO A 48 -3.85 10.68 -18.18
C PRO A 48 -2.68 11.05 -17.28
N GLY A 49 -1.46 10.68 -17.67
CA GLY A 49 -0.26 10.81 -16.84
C GLY A 49 -0.12 12.15 -16.11
N PRO A 50 -0.19 13.31 -16.81
CA PRO A 50 -0.05 14.63 -16.19
C PRO A 50 -1.16 15.01 -15.20
N LYS A 51 -2.30 14.30 -15.20
CA LYS A 51 -3.45 14.57 -14.33
C LYS A 51 -3.48 13.65 -13.10
N ARG A 52 -2.54 12.72 -12.96
CA ARG A 52 -2.46 11.79 -11.82
C ARG A 52 -1.94 12.52 -10.59
N LYS A 53 -2.56 12.25 -9.44
CA LYS A 53 -2.14 12.77 -8.13
C LYS A 53 -0.98 11.96 -7.56
N TYR A 54 -1.02 10.65 -7.70
CA TYR A 54 -0.03 9.75 -7.13
C TYR A 54 0.76 9.04 -8.22
N GLY A 55 0.12 8.22 -9.05
CA GLY A 55 0.87 7.36 -9.96
C GLY A 55 -0.02 6.45 -10.81
N TYR A 56 0.60 5.60 -11.63
CA TYR A 56 -0.18 4.78 -12.56
C TYR A 56 -0.87 3.62 -11.84
N TYR A 57 -0.13 2.79 -11.13
CA TYR A 57 -0.64 1.60 -10.45
C TYR A 57 -0.24 1.62 -8.97
N VAL A 58 -0.94 2.47 -8.21
CA VAL A 58 -0.61 2.77 -6.82
C VAL A 58 -1.31 1.82 -5.87
N PHE A 59 -0.55 1.11 -5.04
CA PHE A 59 -1.05 0.16 -4.04
C PHE A 59 -1.19 0.82 -2.67
N PRO A 60 -2.30 0.60 -1.94
CA PRO A 60 -2.41 1.01 -0.55
C PRO A 60 -1.56 0.17 0.39
N LEU A 61 -1.02 0.82 1.43
CA LEU A 61 -0.28 0.17 2.52
C LEU A 61 -1.16 0.11 3.78
N LEU A 62 -1.49 -1.10 4.21
CA LEU A 62 -2.24 -1.34 5.44
C LEU A 62 -1.28 -1.86 6.53
N GLU A 63 -1.20 -1.19 7.67
CA GLU A 63 -0.45 -1.65 8.84
C GLU A 63 -1.42 -1.83 10.02
N GLY A 64 -1.62 -3.07 10.45
CA GLY A 64 -2.70 -3.38 11.40
C GLY A 64 -4.07 -3.12 10.78
N ASP A 65 -4.80 -2.17 11.35
CA ASP A 65 -6.14 -1.74 10.96
C ASP A 65 -6.16 -0.36 10.28
N ARG A 66 -5.01 0.22 9.98
CA ARG A 66 -4.89 1.57 9.41
C ARG A 66 -4.16 1.59 8.08
N PHE A 67 -4.67 2.39 7.15
CA PHE A 67 -3.90 2.77 5.98
C PHE A 67 -2.80 3.74 6.40
N VAL A 68 -1.56 3.39 6.10
CA VAL A 68 -0.37 4.16 6.50
C VAL A 68 0.32 4.83 5.33
N GLY A 69 -0.04 4.47 4.10
CA GLY A 69 0.51 5.11 2.91
C GLY A 69 0.05 4.49 1.60
N ARG A 70 0.70 4.95 0.53
CA ARG A 70 0.47 4.56 -0.86
C ARG A 70 1.82 4.31 -1.51
N ILE A 71 1.94 3.27 -2.35
CA ILE A 71 3.19 2.94 -3.04
C ILE A 71 2.96 2.68 -4.52
N ASP A 72 3.70 3.36 -5.39
CA ASP A 72 3.81 3.01 -6.81
C ASP A 72 5.04 2.12 -6.97
N MET A 73 4.80 0.88 -7.38
CA MET A 73 5.86 -0.11 -7.58
C MET A 73 5.57 -0.96 -8.81
N LYS A 74 6.64 -1.37 -9.49
CA LYS A 74 6.56 -2.17 -10.71
C LYS A 74 7.60 -3.27 -10.70
N ALA A 75 7.19 -4.50 -11.02
CA ALA A 75 8.13 -5.56 -11.35
C ALA A 75 8.71 -5.31 -12.75
N GLU A 76 9.95 -4.82 -12.80
CA GLU A 76 10.71 -4.62 -14.03
C GLU A 76 11.51 -5.90 -14.34
N ARG A 77 10.85 -6.90 -14.93
CA ARG A 77 11.44 -8.22 -15.19
C ARG A 77 12.73 -8.17 -16.02
N ALA A 78 12.85 -7.22 -16.95
CA ALA A 78 14.07 -7.01 -17.74
C ALA A 78 15.28 -6.60 -16.89
N LYS A 79 15.05 -6.04 -15.70
CA LYS A 79 16.08 -5.69 -14.71
C LYS A 79 16.06 -6.60 -13.49
N ASP A 80 15.21 -7.62 -13.51
CA ASP A 80 15.00 -8.55 -12.40
C ASP A 80 14.74 -7.86 -11.04
N ALA A 81 14.01 -6.74 -11.06
CA ALA A 81 13.82 -5.90 -9.89
C ALA A 81 12.38 -5.43 -9.68
N LEU A 82 11.97 -5.34 -8.42
CA LEU A 82 10.81 -4.56 -7.98
C LEU A 82 11.24 -3.10 -7.81
N ALA A 83 10.91 -2.26 -8.78
CA ALA A 83 11.24 -0.85 -8.77
C ALA A 83 10.17 -0.04 -8.02
N ILE A 84 10.57 0.60 -6.91
CA ILE A 84 9.72 1.52 -6.16
C ILE A 84 9.84 2.91 -6.79
N LYS A 85 8.77 3.35 -7.43
CA LYS A 85 8.72 4.63 -8.16
C LYS A 85 8.39 5.78 -7.24
N ALA A 86 7.47 5.55 -6.30
CA ALA A 86 7.09 6.54 -5.32
C ALA A 86 6.42 5.89 -4.10
N LEU A 87 6.54 6.54 -2.95
CA LEU A 87 5.93 6.18 -1.68
C LEU A 87 5.41 7.46 -1.03
N TRP A 88 4.15 7.48 -0.63
CA TRP A 88 3.52 8.54 0.15
C TRP A 88 3.08 7.97 1.49
N MET A 89 3.40 8.68 2.58
CA MET A 89 2.85 8.38 3.90
C MET A 89 1.52 9.11 4.08
N GLU A 90 0.56 8.53 4.82
CA GLU A 90 -0.65 9.30 5.20
C GLU A 90 -0.28 10.48 6.11
N LYS A 91 -1.17 11.48 6.17
CA LYS A 91 -0.97 12.70 6.97
C LYS A 91 -0.53 12.37 8.39
N ARG A 92 0.47 13.12 8.88
CA ARG A 92 1.06 12.98 10.23
C ARG A 92 1.82 11.66 10.47
N LEU A 93 2.04 10.85 9.45
CA LEU A 93 2.91 9.67 9.53
C LEU A 93 4.24 9.92 8.83
N THR A 94 5.28 9.31 9.36
CA THR A 94 6.62 9.29 8.75
C THR A 94 7.04 7.84 8.49
N LEU A 95 8.00 7.65 7.57
CA LEU A 95 8.64 6.36 7.37
C LEU A 95 9.71 6.15 8.46
N SER A 96 9.27 5.89 9.70
CA SER A 96 10.17 5.57 10.80
C SER A 96 11.02 4.33 10.50
N LYS A 97 12.15 4.16 11.19
CA LYS A 97 13.02 2.98 11.06
C LYS A 97 12.23 1.66 11.22
N ALA A 98 11.33 1.60 12.20
CA ALA A 98 10.48 0.44 12.44
C ALA A 98 9.54 0.15 11.26
N ARG A 99 8.88 1.19 10.72
CA ARG A 99 7.98 1.05 9.57
C ARG A 99 8.72 0.71 8.29
N ARG A 100 9.89 1.30 8.07
CA ARG A 100 10.80 0.96 6.96
C ARG A 100 11.11 -0.53 6.96
N GLY A 101 11.50 -1.10 8.10
CA GLY A 101 11.77 -2.53 8.20
C GLY A 101 10.54 -3.41 7.93
N LYS A 102 9.34 -2.98 8.34
CA LYS A 102 8.09 -3.69 7.99
C LYS A 102 7.79 -3.62 6.50
N LEU A 103 7.98 -2.46 5.89
CA LEU A 103 7.79 -2.23 4.46
C LEU A 103 8.77 -3.09 3.66
N GLU A 104 10.06 -3.11 3.99
CA GLU A 104 11.07 -3.91 3.28
C GLU A 104 10.74 -5.41 3.32
N ARG A 105 10.27 -5.93 4.45
CA ARG A 105 9.80 -7.33 4.54
C ARG A 105 8.58 -7.59 3.67
N GLU A 106 7.68 -6.62 3.53
CA GLU A 106 6.54 -6.73 2.62
C GLU A 106 6.98 -6.63 1.16
N LEU A 107 7.88 -5.71 0.82
CA LEU A 107 8.43 -5.59 -0.54
C LEU A 107 9.17 -6.86 -0.97
N ALA A 108 9.88 -7.55 -0.07
CA ALA A 108 10.48 -8.85 -0.38
C ALA A 108 9.45 -9.91 -0.78
N ARG A 109 8.26 -9.90 -0.17
CA ARG A 109 7.15 -10.78 -0.57
C ARG A 109 6.58 -10.37 -1.92
N GLN A 110 6.45 -9.08 -2.17
CA GLN A 110 5.98 -8.55 -3.45
C GLN A 110 6.96 -8.82 -4.59
N ALA A 111 8.27 -8.75 -4.33
CA ALA A 111 9.31 -9.12 -5.28
C ALA A 111 9.23 -10.61 -5.65
N LYS A 112 9.10 -11.48 -4.64
CA LYS A 112 8.85 -12.92 -4.85
C LYS A 112 7.58 -13.16 -5.68
N LEU A 113 6.48 -12.49 -5.37
CA LEU A 113 5.23 -12.61 -6.13
C LEU A 113 5.38 -12.10 -7.57
N GLY A 114 6.10 -11.00 -7.76
CA GLY A 114 6.42 -10.41 -9.06
C GLY A 114 7.44 -11.20 -9.89
N GLN A 115 8.03 -12.26 -9.31
CA GLN A 115 9.09 -13.09 -9.89
C GLN A 115 10.31 -12.25 -10.28
N VAL A 116 10.75 -11.41 -9.35
CA VAL A 116 11.95 -10.58 -9.45
C VAL A 116 12.79 -10.73 -8.18
N ARG A 117 14.12 -10.68 -8.31
CA ARG A 117 15.03 -10.91 -7.18
C ARG A 117 15.36 -9.63 -6.40
N ASP A 118 15.55 -8.52 -7.09
CA ASP A 118 16.04 -7.29 -6.48
C ASP A 118 14.92 -6.33 -6.09
N ILE A 119 15.21 -5.41 -5.18
CA ILE A 119 14.32 -4.30 -4.80
C ILE A 119 15.08 -2.99 -4.98
N ILE A 120 14.61 -2.16 -5.90
CA ILE A 120 15.20 -0.85 -6.15
C ILE A 120 14.33 0.19 -5.45
N PHE A 121 14.79 0.68 -4.30
CA PHE A 121 14.08 1.66 -3.49
C PHE A 121 14.96 2.87 -3.18
N PRO A 122 15.06 3.84 -4.12
CA PRO A 122 15.87 5.04 -3.92
C PRO A 122 15.23 5.97 -2.89
N ALA A 123 16.04 6.78 -2.20
CA ALA A 123 15.55 7.77 -1.24
C ALA A 123 14.55 8.76 -1.88
N SER A 124 14.76 9.11 -3.16
CA SER A 124 13.88 9.99 -3.95
C SER A 124 12.48 9.44 -4.22
N ALA A 125 12.25 8.15 -3.97
CA ALA A 125 10.92 7.56 -4.05
C ALA A 125 10.04 8.01 -2.88
N LEU A 126 10.59 8.34 -1.71
CA LEU A 126 9.79 8.91 -0.62
C LEU A 126 9.35 10.32 -1.02
N LYS A 127 8.04 10.50 -1.18
CA LYS A 127 7.42 11.78 -1.51
C LYS A 127 6.95 12.46 -0.24
N THR A 128 7.18 13.76 -0.17
CA THR A 128 6.52 14.62 0.82
C THR A 128 5.06 14.77 0.41
N GLY A 129 4.15 14.51 1.35
CA GLY A 129 2.72 14.79 1.18
C GLY A 129 2.43 16.28 1.21
#